data_AF-A0A6B2SLK7-F1
#
_entry.id   AF-A0A6B2SLK7-F1
#
_cell.length_a   1.000
_cell.length_b   1.000
_cell.length_c   1.000
_cell.angle_alpha   90.00
_cell.angle_beta   90.00
_cell.angle_gamma   90.00
#
_symmetry.space_group_name_H-M   'P 1'
#
loop_
_entity.id
_entity.type
_entity.pdbx_description
1 polymer ?
#
loop_
_entity_poly.entity_id
_entity_poly.type
_entity_poly.pdbx_seq_one_letter_code
_entity_poly.pdbx_strand_id
1 'polypeptide(L)'
;ADESVAVARELGGAELLGISRAIRALILMQVRPAGDPEVLAAAEEAAATVGAVEGWWATVSRCLLAYAVLGAGDPYRVRDILMDAGGDGDLSRVQPSMRPNFFELLVTAALATGDVADAERWASQALALADRLGLPVQRGAA
;
A
#
# COMPACT_ATOMS: atom_id res chain seq x y z
N ALA A 1 -7.51 -10.72 -31.92
CA ALA A 1 -6.18 -10.07 -31.82
C ALA A 1 -6.32 -8.58 -31.50
N ASP A 2 -7.19 -7.84 -32.20
CA ASP A 2 -7.37 -6.40 -31.94
C ASP A 2 -8.08 -6.10 -30.60
N GLU A 3 -9.05 -6.92 -30.21
CA GLU A 3 -9.74 -6.82 -28.92
C GLU A 3 -8.78 -7.01 -27.74
N SER A 4 -7.90 -8.01 -27.78
CA SER A 4 -6.88 -8.24 -26.76
C SER A 4 -5.88 -7.08 -26.64
N VAL A 5 -5.56 -6.40 -27.75
CA VAL A 5 -4.66 -5.23 -27.75
C VAL A 5 -5.36 -3.98 -27.20
N ALA A 6 -6.63 -3.79 -27.51
CA ALA A 6 -7.44 -2.70 -26.95
C ALA A 6 -7.59 -2.86 -25.43
N VAL A 7 -7.93 -4.06 -24.97
CA VAL A 7 -8.00 -4.40 -23.53
C VAL A 7 -6.64 -4.20 -22.85
N ALA A 8 -5.54 -4.67 -23.45
CA ALA A 8 -4.20 -4.47 -22.89
C ALA A 8 -3.80 -2.99 -22.77
N ARG A 9 -4.21 -2.14 -23.73
CA ARG A 9 -3.96 -0.68 -23.69
C ARG A 9 -4.80 0.01 -22.64
N GLU A 10 -6.06 -0.37 -22.50
CA GLU A 10 -6.96 0.18 -21.50
C GLU A 10 -6.51 -0.21 -20.08
N LEU A 11 -6.17 -1.49 -19.86
CA LEU A 11 -5.62 -1.99 -18.60
C LEU A 11 -4.29 -1.32 -18.25
N GLY A 12 -3.35 -1.25 -19.20
CA GLY A 12 -2.08 -0.55 -19.01
C GLY A 12 -2.25 0.96 -18.75
N GLY A 13 -3.29 1.58 -19.35
CA GLY A 13 -3.66 2.97 -19.11
C GLY A 13 -4.20 3.21 -17.70
N ALA A 14 -5.08 2.33 -17.22
CA ALA A 14 -5.62 2.38 -15.87
C ALA A 14 -4.52 2.20 -14.80
N GLU A 15 -3.62 1.24 -15.01
CA GLU A 15 -2.48 1.01 -14.12
C GLU A 15 -1.54 2.23 -14.03
N LEU A 16 -1.12 2.79 -15.17
CA LEU A 16 -0.22 3.95 -15.20
C LEU A 16 -0.86 5.20 -14.59
N LEU A 17 -2.15 5.41 -14.87
CA LEU A 17 -2.89 6.53 -14.31
C LEU A 17 -3.11 6.36 -12.81
N GLY A 18 -3.43 5.13 -12.37
CA GLY A 18 -3.60 4.77 -10.97
C GLY A 18 -2.34 5.00 -10.15
N ILE A 19 -1.18 4.55 -10.62
CA ILE A 19 0.08 4.79 -9.90
C ILE A 19 0.45 6.27 -9.89
N SER A 20 0.22 6.99 -10.99
CA SER A 20 0.48 8.44 -11.05
C SER A 20 -0.37 9.21 -10.03
N ARG A 21 -1.66 8.85 -9.89
CA ARG A 21 -2.54 9.42 -8.86
C ARG A 21 -2.12 9.02 -7.45
N ALA A 22 -1.70 7.77 -7.24
CA ALA A 22 -1.23 7.32 -5.93
C ALA A 22 0.03 8.08 -5.49
N ILE A 23 0.99 8.30 -6.40
CA ILE A 23 2.17 9.14 -6.16
C ILE A 23 1.75 10.58 -5.83
N ARG A 24 0.78 11.14 -6.55
CA ARG A 24 0.22 12.47 -6.23
C ARG A 24 -0.35 12.51 -4.81
N ALA A 25 -1.07 11.48 -4.38
CA ALA A 25 -1.59 11.40 -3.00
C ALA A 25 -0.46 11.37 -1.96
N LEU A 26 0.62 10.60 -2.21
CA LEU A 26 1.80 10.60 -1.34
C LEU A 26 2.50 11.97 -1.28
N ILE A 27 2.56 12.70 -2.40
CA ILE A 27 3.08 14.08 -2.41
C ILE A 27 2.18 15.00 -1.58
N LEU A 28 0.85 14.88 -1.73
CA LEU A 28 -0.11 15.65 -0.94
C LEU A 28 0.08 15.41 0.57
N MET A 29 0.35 14.18 1.00
CA MET A 29 0.66 13.88 2.41
C MET A 29 1.83 14.69 2.96
N GLN A 30 2.81 15.05 2.14
CA GLN A 30 3.99 15.79 2.59
C GLN A 30 3.76 17.30 2.68
N VAL A 31 2.79 17.82 1.93
CA VAL A 31 2.56 19.27 1.79
C VAL A 31 1.25 19.75 2.43
N ARG A 32 0.41 18.82 2.87
CA ARG A 32 -0.84 19.09 3.59
C ARG A 32 -0.69 18.80 5.09
N PRO A 33 -1.52 19.43 5.95
CA PRO A 33 -1.59 19.06 7.35
C PRO A 33 -1.94 17.58 7.55
N ALA A 34 -1.48 16.99 8.65
CA ALA A 34 -1.91 15.64 9.03
C ALA A 34 -3.43 15.58 9.19
N GLY A 35 -4.05 14.53 8.62
CA GLY A 35 -5.51 14.36 8.64
C GLY A 35 -6.28 15.20 7.63
N ASP A 36 -5.62 15.91 6.71
CA ASP A 36 -6.30 16.65 5.64
C ASP A 36 -7.14 15.69 4.76
N PRO A 37 -8.46 15.90 4.65
CA PRO A 37 -9.35 14.99 3.92
C PRO A 37 -9.05 14.94 2.41
N GLU A 38 -8.39 15.95 1.82
CA GLU A 38 -7.98 15.93 0.42
C GLU A 38 -6.97 14.81 0.12
N VAL A 39 -6.14 14.46 1.11
CA VAL A 39 -5.15 13.38 1.00
C VAL A 39 -5.85 12.04 0.86
N LEU A 40 -6.82 11.76 1.73
CA LEU A 40 -7.59 10.51 1.70
C LEU A 40 -8.40 10.42 0.41
N ALA A 41 -9.10 11.49 0.02
CA ALA A 41 -9.88 11.52 -1.21
C ALA A 41 -9.01 11.25 -2.46
N ALA A 42 -7.81 11.85 -2.53
CA ALA A 42 -6.89 11.61 -3.63
C ALA A 42 -6.36 10.17 -3.68
N ALA A 43 -6.09 9.56 -2.53
CA ALA A 43 -5.65 8.17 -2.44
C ALA A 43 -6.79 7.19 -2.80
N GLU A 44 -8.02 7.48 -2.40
CA GLU A 44 -9.21 6.70 -2.76
C GLU A 44 -9.48 6.76 -4.26
N GLU A 45 -9.37 7.95 -4.88
CA GLU A 45 -9.46 8.10 -6.34
C GLU A 45 -8.39 7.28 -7.07
N ALA A 46 -7.16 7.24 -6.54
CA ALA A 46 -6.08 6.44 -7.11
C ALA A 46 -6.39 4.94 -7.06
N ALA A 47 -6.84 4.43 -5.92
CA ALA A 47 -7.23 3.03 -5.77
C ALA A 47 -8.45 2.67 -6.65
N ALA A 48 -9.44 3.56 -6.73
CA ALA A 48 -10.62 3.38 -7.57
C ALA A 48 -10.28 3.36 -9.07
N THR A 49 -9.27 4.13 -9.51
CA THR A 49 -8.82 4.17 -10.90
C THR A 49 -8.40 2.79 -11.42
N VAL A 50 -7.76 1.98 -10.59
CA VAL A 50 -7.31 0.63 -10.96
C VAL A 50 -8.38 -0.44 -10.68
N GLY A 51 -9.48 -0.09 -10.01
CA GLY A 51 -10.60 -0.99 -9.74
C GLY A 51 -10.16 -2.36 -9.23
N ALA A 52 -10.59 -3.43 -9.91
CA ALA A 52 -10.17 -4.82 -9.67
C ALA A 52 -9.11 -5.34 -10.66
N VAL A 53 -8.47 -4.46 -11.45
CA VAL A 53 -7.42 -4.85 -12.40
C VAL A 53 -6.29 -5.59 -11.70
N GLU A 54 -5.94 -6.77 -12.19
CA GLU A 54 -4.76 -7.48 -11.72
C GLU A 54 -3.51 -6.91 -12.38
N GLY A 55 -2.44 -6.74 -11.61
CA GLY A 55 -1.20 -6.16 -12.12
C GLY A 55 -0.38 -5.56 -10.99
N TRP A 56 0.92 -5.44 -11.22
CA TRP A 56 1.84 -4.94 -10.20
C TRP A 56 1.51 -3.49 -9.81
N TRP A 57 1.29 -2.61 -10.79
CA TRP A 57 0.95 -1.22 -10.51
C TRP A 57 -0.43 -1.08 -9.90
N ALA A 58 -1.39 -1.87 -10.35
CA ALA A 58 -2.71 -1.92 -9.73
C ALA A 58 -2.65 -2.32 -8.24
N THR A 59 -1.90 -3.37 -7.90
CA THR A 59 -1.70 -3.79 -6.50
C THR A 59 -1.05 -2.70 -5.67
N VAL A 60 0.03 -2.10 -6.16
CA VAL A 60 0.73 -1.02 -5.43
C VAL A 60 -0.18 0.19 -5.24
N SER A 61 -0.93 0.62 -6.26
CA SER A 61 -1.88 1.73 -6.14
C SER A 61 -2.92 1.52 -5.04
N ARG A 62 -3.44 0.29 -4.89
CA ARG A 62 -4.35 -0.05 -3.80
C ARG A 62 -3.65 -0.05 -2.44
N CYS A 63 -2.48 -0.68 -2.33
CA CYS A 63 -1.74 -0.72 -1.07
C CYS A 63 -1.33 0.69 -0.59
N LEU A 64 -1.05 1.63 -1.49
CA LEU A 64 -0.68 3.00 -1.13
C LEU A 64 -1.83 3.79 -0.46
N LEU A 65 -3.09 3.38 -0.64
CA LEU A 65 -4.23 3.95 0.12
C LEU A 65 -4.04 3.80 1.63
N ALA A 66 -3.37 2.74 2.08
CA ALA A 66 -3.17 2.46 3.51
C ALA A 66 -2.41 3.60 4.23
N TYR A 67 -1.51 4.31 3.55
CA TYR A 67 -0.81 5.46 4.13
C TYR A 67 -1.77 6.61 4.47
N ALA A 68 -2.67 6.94 3.54
CA ALA A 68 -3.64 8.02 3.74
C ALA A 68 -4.69 7.64 4.79
N VAL A 69 -5.12 6.37 4.81
CA VAL A 69 -6.06 5.84 5.81
C VAL A 69 -5.45 5.84 7.21
N LEU A 70 -4.17 5.48 7.35
CA LEU A 70 -3.46 5.60 8.62
C LEU A 70 -3.41 7.07 9.08
N GLY A 71 -3.08 7.99 8.18
CA GLY A 71 -3.06 9.43 8.46
C GLY A 71 -4.43 10.01 8.82
N ALA A 72 -5.52 9.39 8.36
CA ALA A 72 -6.90 9.71 8.73
C ALA A 72 -7.33 9.07 10.06
N GLY A 73 -6.50 8.23 10.68
CA GLY A 73 -6.74 7.64 12.00
C GLY A 73 -7.61 6.39 11.99
N ASP A 74 -7.66 5.63 10.88
CA ASP A 74 -8.45 4.39 10.78
C ASP A 74 -7.53 3.15 10.65
N PRO A 75 -6.97 2.64 11.76
CA PRO A 75 -6.03 1.52 11.74
C PRO A 75 -6.68 0.19 11.33
N TYR A 76 -7.99 0.01 11.55
CA TYR A 76 -8.69 -1.20 11.09
C TYR A 76 -8.74 -1.24 9.57
N ARG A 77 -9.07 -0.11 8.93
CA ARG A 77 -9.11 -0.03 7.47
C ARG A 77 -7.72 -0.15 6.84
N VAL A 78 -6.64 0.26 7.52
CA VAL A 78 -5.25 -0.02 7.08
C VAL A 78 -5.04 -1.52 6.90
N ARG A 79 -5.41 -2.31 7.91
CA ARG A 79 -5.30 -3.78 7.87
C ARG A 79 -6.12 -4.36 6.73
N ASP A 80 -7.39 -3.96 6.61
CA ASP A 80 -8.29 -4.50 5.59
C ASP A 80 -7.76 -4.25 4.17
N ILE A 81 -7.30 -3.02 3.89
CA ILE A 81 -6.72 -2.66 2.59
C ILE A 81 -5.49 -3.52 2.27
N LEU A 82 -4.56 -3.65 3.22
CA LEU A 82 -3.31 -4.35 2.97
C LEU A 82 -3.51 -5.87 2.85
N MET A 83 -4.44 -6.45 3.59
CA MET A 83 -4.77 -7.87 3.47
C MET A 83 -5.50 -8.18 2.16
N ASP A 84 -6.42 -7.32 1.72
CA ASP A 84 -7.15 -7.51 0.46
C ASP A 84 -6.24 -7.28 -0.77
N ALA A 85 -5.59 -6.13 -0.83
CA ALA A 85 -4.73 -5.77 -1.96
C ALA A 85 -3.44 -6.61 -1.99
N GLY A 86 -2.83 -6.85 -0.82
CA GLY A 86 -1.60 -7.63 -0.68
C GLY A 86 -1.80 -9.13 -0.86
N GLY A 87 -3.05 -9.62 -0.78
CA GLY A 87 -3.44 -10.99 -1.08
C GLY A 87 -3.45 -11.92 0.12
N ASP A 88 -2.49 -11.81 1.04
CA ASP A 88 -2.38 -12.63 2.25
C ASP A 88 -1.53 -11.95 3.33
N GLY A 89 -1.32 -12.64 4.45
CA GLY A 89 -0.49 -12.15 5.56
C GLY A 89 1.01 -12.02 5.25
N ASP A 90 1.48 -12.52 4.10
CA ASP A 90 2.84 -12.33 3.59
C ASP A 90 2.91 -11.24 2.49
N LEU A 91 1.78 -10.60 2.20
CA LEU A 91 1.60 -9.63 1.13
C LEU A 91 2.11 -10.16 -0.22
N SER A 92 1.76 -11.42 -0.54
CA SER A 92 2.32 -12.15 -1.68
C SER A 92 2.13 -11.48 -3.04
N ARG A 93 1.07 -10.69 -3.22
CA ARG A 93 0.79 -9.92 -4.45
C ARG A 93 1.66 -8.67 -4.59
N VAL A 94 2.30 -8.22 -3.51
CA VAL A 94 3.19 -7.05 -3.51
C VAL A 94 4.59 -7.45 -3.94
N GLN A 95 5.25 -6.62 -4.73
CA GLN A 95 6.66 -6.80 -5.09
C GLN A 95 7.53 -6.87 -3.82
N PRO A 96 8.45 -7.85 -3.69
CA PRO A 96 9.20 -8.08 -2.45
C PRO A 96 9.91 -6.86 -1.85
N SER A 97 10.47 -5.98 -2.68
CA SER A 97 11.17 -4.76 -2.25
C SER A 97 10.26 -3.75 -1.54
N MET A 98 8.95 -3.80 -1.77
CA MET A 98 7.97 -2.87 -1.20
C MET A 98 7.27 -3.42 0.04
N ARG A 99 7.31 -4.72 0.27
CA ARG A 99 6.61 -5.36 1.41
C ARG A 99 7.06 -4.83 2.78
N PRO A 100 8.35 -4.53 3.05
CA PRO A 100 8.74 -3.99 4.37
C PRO A 100 7.97 -2.73 4.75
N ASN A 101 7.81 -1.79 3.81
CA ASN A 101 7.04 -0.57 3.99
C ASN A 101 5.58 -0.83 4.43
N PHE A 102 4.94 -1.84 3.84
CA PHE A 102 3.55 -2.17 4.16
C PHE A 102 3.43 -3.00 5.44
N PHE A 103 4.43 -3.81 5.78
CA PHE A 103 4.50 -4.44 7.09
C PHE A 103 4.63 -3.40 8.21
N GLU A 104 5.41 -2.32 8.02
CA GLU A 104 5.49 -1.23 9.00
C GLU A 104 4.13 -0.54 9.24
N LEU A 105 3.30 -0.40 8.19
CA LEU A 105 1.93 0.09 8.35
C LEU A 105 1.04 -0.87 9.14
N LEU A 106 1.16 -2.18 8.90
CA LEU A 106 0.45 -3.21 9.65
C LEU A 106 0.88 -3.24 11.13
N VAL A 107 2.17 -3.09 11.41
CA VAL A 107 2.69 -2.92 12.77
C VAL A 107 2.07 -1.72 13.45
N THR A 108 2.08 -0.56 12.78
CA THR A 108 1.52 0.68 13.32
C THR A 108 0.02 0.53 13.60
N ALA A 109 -0.71 -0.08 12.68
CA ALA A 109 -2.14 -0.36 12.86
C ALA A 109 -2.42 -1.29 14.04
N ALA A 110 -1.68 -2.40 14.16
CA ALA A 110 -1.84 -3.33 15.28
C ALA A 110 -1.49 -2.69 16.63
N LEU A 111 -0.45 -1.86 16.70
CA LEU A 111 -0.11 -1.14 17.92
C LEU A 111 -1.22 -0.15 18.31
N ALA A 112 -1.82 0.53 17.32
CA ALA A 112 -2.95 1.44 17.55
C ALA A 112 -4.23 0.73 18.02
N THR A 113 -4.44 -0.54 17.64
CA THR A 113 -5.59 -1.35 18.08
C THR A 113 -5.31 -2.19 19.34
N GLY A 114 -4.06 -2.24 19.81
CA GLY A 114 -3.64 -3.03 20.97
C GLY A 114 -3.29 -4.48 20.66
N ASP A 115 -3.22 -4.87 19.39
CA ASP A 115 -2.93 -6.23 18.92
C ASP A 115 -1.40 -6.50 18.88
N VAL A 116 -0.75 -6.47 20.05
CA VAL A 116 0.72 -6.58 20.17
C VAL A 116 1.29 -7.83 19.48
N ALA A 117 0.61 -8.97 19.56
CA ALA A 117 1.07 -10.21 18.93
C ALA A 117 1.12 -10.11 17.38
N ASP A 118 0.15 -9.41 16.78
CA ASP A 118 0.13 -9.19 15.33
C ASP A 118 1.22 -8.17 14.94
N ALA A 119 1.44 -7.14 15.77
CA ALA A 119 2.56 -6.19 15.58
C ALA A 119 3.92 -6.89 15.60
N GLU A 120 4.19 -7.76 16.58
CA GLU A 120 5.45 -8.51 16.67
C GLU A 120 5.66 -9.44 15.46
N ARG A 121 4.59 -10.08 14.98
CA ARG A 121 4.65 -10.94 13.79
C ARG A 121 5.06 -10.14 12.55
N TRP A 122 4.39 -9.02 12.28
CA TRP A 122 4.67 -8.21 11.09
C TRP A 122 6.03 -7.51 11.17
N ALA A 123 6.44 -7.05 12.36
CA ALA A 123 7.78 -6.49 12.58
C ALA A 123 8.87 -7.53 12.27
N SER A 124 8.68 -8.78 12.71
CA SER A 124 9.60 -9.89 12.42
C SER A 124 9.69 -10.18 10.92
N GLN A 125 8.55 -10.17 10.21
CA GLN A 125 8.51 -10.35 8.76
C GLN A 125 9.22 -9.20 8.01
N ALA A 126 9.03 -7.95 8.44
CA ALA A 126 9.69 -6.78 7.86
C ALA A 126 11.22 -6.88 7.97
N LEU A 127 11.73 -7.17 9.18
CA LEU A 127 13.17 -7.32 9.45
C LEU A 127 13.78 -8.47 8.65
N ALA A 128 13.16 -9.66 8.67
CA ALA A 128 13.65 -10.82 7.94
C ALA A 128 13.69 -10.59 6.42
N LEU A 129 12.80 -9.76 5.88
CA LEU A 129 12.80 -9.40 4.47
C LEU A 129 13.84 -8.32 4.15
N ALA A 130 13.96 -7.28 4.98
CA ALA A 130 14.97 -6.24 4.82
C ALA A 130 16.40 -6.82 4.84
N ASP A 131 16.66 -7.77 5.75
CA ASP A 131 17.95 -8.48 5.83
C ASP A 131 18.23 -9.32 4.58
N ARG A 132 17.24 -10.09 4.09
CA ARG A 132 17.40 -10.90 2.87
C ARG A 132 17.64 -10.05 1.62
N LEU A 133 17.02 -8.89 1.53
CA LEU A 133 17.13 -8.00 0.37
C LEU A 133 18.34 -7.05 0.45
N GLY A 134 19.08 -7.06 1.56
CA GLY A 134 20.18 -6.13 1.78
C GLY A 134 19.73 -4.67 1.73
N LEU A 135 18.55 -4.37 2.30
CA LEU A 135 17.95 -3.03 2.32
C LEU A 135 18.19 -2.35 3.68
N PRO A 136 19.39 -1.76 3.93
CA PRO A 136 19.75 -1.23 5.24
C PRO A 136 18.89 -0.06 5.71
N VAL A 137 18.26 0.70 4.79
CA VAL A 137 17.39 1.85 5.11
C VAL A 137 16.03 1.41 5.66
N GLN A 138 15.63 0.15 5.47
CA GLN A 138 14.34 -0.42 5.88
C GLN A 138 14.43 -1.15 7.23
N ARG A 139 15.26 -0.64 8.13
CA ARG A 139 15.47 -1.16 9.50
C ARG A 139 14.87 -0.22 10.55
N GLY A 140 13.84 0.56 10.20
CA GLY A 140 13.31 1.65 11.01
C GLY A 140 12.70 1.27 12.37
N ALA A 141 12.65 -0.02 12.70
CA ALA A 141 12.08 -0.55 13.93
C ALA A 141 13.10 -1.21 14.89
N ALA A 142 14.40 -0.89 14.78
CA ALA A 142 15.44 -1.35 15.70
C ALA A 142 15.85 -0.29 16.74
#